data_AF-A0A1E5P198-F1
#
_entry.id   AF-A0A1E5P198-F1
#
_cell.length_a   1.000
_cell.length_b   1.000
_cell.length_c   1.000
_cell.angle_alpha   90.00
_cell.angle_beta   90.00
_cell.angle_gamma   90.00
#
_symmetry.space_group_name_H-M   'P 1'
#
loop_
_entity.id
_entity.type
_entity.pdbx_description
1 polymer ?
#
loop_
_entity_poly.entity_id
_entity_poly.type
_entity_poly.pdbx_seq_one_letter_code
_entity_poly.pdbx_strand_id
1 'polypeptide(L)'
;MGRKSPYPEEFRKDSVALYRAAAGNRTYAAVAADLGITAESLRTWVRKDEAQAVPEGRAGSVSAAEELGRLRAENARLLKAEQEWRLEREILRRAAAYFAREVK
;
A
#
# COMPACT_ATOMS: atom_id res chain seq x y z
N MET A 1 5.84 -15.50 -27.85
CA MET A 1 7.22 -15.50 -27.33
C MET A 1 7.67 -14.07 -27.13
N GLY A 2 7.66 -13.55 -25.90
CA GLY A 2 8.12 -12.17 -25.62
C GLY A 2 9.61 -12.04 -25.90
N ARG A 3 10.01 -11.07 -26.74
CA ARG A 3 11.43 -10.78 -26.97
C ARG A 3 12.09 -10.46 -25.63
N LYS A 4 13.14 -11.21 -25.28
CA LYS A 4 13.98 -10.87 -24.11
C LYS A 4 14.57 -9.49 -24.36
N SER A 5 14.31 -8.57 -23.43
CA SER A 5 14.90 -7.25 -23.46
C SER A 5 16.43 -7.40 -23.44
N PRO A 6 17.19 -6.63 -24.25
CA PRO A 6 18.66 -6.70 -24.25
C PRO A 6 19.28 -6.15 -22.95
N TYR A 7 18.47 -5.53 -22.08
CA TYR A 7 18.92 -4.91 -20.85
C TYR A 7 18.96 -5.91 -19.69
N PRO A 8 20.07 -5.94 -18.90
CA PRO A 8 20.16 -6.73 -17.67
C PRO A 8 19.01 -6.47 -16.70
N GLU A 9 18.72 -7.44 -15.83
CA GLU A 9 17.65 -7.28 -14.83
C GLU A 9 17.95 -6.16 -13.82
N GLU A 10 19.21 -6.05 -13.38
CA GLU A 10 19.67 -5.00 -12.45
C GLU A 10 19.42 -3.62 -13.05
N PHE A 11 19.85 -3.40 -14.30
CA PHE A 11 19.59 -2.14 -15.01
C PHE A 11 18.10 -1.78 -15.07
N ARG A 12 17.22 -2.78 -15.28
CA ARG A 12 15.77 -2.57 -15.30
C ARG A 12 15.23 -2.17 -13.93
N LYS A 13 15.70 -2.81 -12.86
CA LYS A 13 15.32 -2.48 -11.47
C LYS A 13 15.77 -1.08 -11.09
N ASP A 14 17.01 -0.73 -11.39
CA ASP A 14 17.59 0.58 -11.11
C ASP A 14 16.86 1.69 -11.87
N SER A 15 16.50 1.43 -13.14
CA SER A 15 15.71 2.36 -13.95
C SER A 15 14.33 2.63 -13.36
N VAL A 16 13.65 1.59 -12.87
CA VAL A 16 12.34 1.70 -12.20
C VAL A 16 12.47 2.45 -10.86
N ALA A 17 13.51 2.14 -10.08
CA ALA A 17 13.81 2.80 -8.82
C ALA A 17 14.08 4.30 -9.00
N LEU A 18 14.87 4.67 -10.02
CA LEU A 18 15.17 6.05 -10.38
C LEU A 18 13.89 6.84 -10.73
N TYR A 19 13.00 6.24 -11.51
CA TYR A 19 11.70 6.86 -11.84
C TYR A 19 10.83 7.07 -10.58
N ARG A 20 10.77 6.07 -9.68
CA ARG A 20 9.99 6.17 -8.43
C ARG A 20 10.56 7.20 -7.46
N ALA A 21 11.88 7.30 -7.35
CA ALA A 21 12.56 8.27 -6.50
C ALA A 21 12.23 9.73 -6.88
N ALA A 22 11.86 9.97 -8.15
CA ALA A 22 11.41 11.27 -8.62
C ALA A 22 9.99 11.65 -8.18
N ALA A 23 9.24 10.76 -7.51
CA ALA A 23 7.91 11.01 -6.93
C ALA A 23 6.91 11.70 -7.89
N GLY A 24 6.97 11.39 -9.19
CA GLY A 24 6.09 11.97 -10.21
C GLY A 24 6.53 13.33 -10.76
N ASN A 25 7.66 13.88 -10.30
CA ASN A 25 8.21 15.15 -10.79
C ASN A 25 8.99 15.00 -12.11
N ARG A 26 9.23 13.77 -12.57
CA ARG A 26 9.85 13.48 -13.87
C ARG A 26 8.96 12.57 -14.70
N THR A 27 8.87 12.88 -16.00
CA THR A 27 8.15 12.03 -16.95
C THR A 27 8.97 10.80 -17.32
N TYR A 28 8.31 9.75 -17.80
CA TYR A 28 8.99 8.58 -18.38
C TYR A 28 9.99 8.98 -19.47
N ALA A 29 9.67 9.99 -20.28
CA ALA A 29 10.53 10.46 -21.36
C ALA A 29 11.82 11.11 -20.83
N ALA A 30 11.74 11.92 -19.77
CA ALA A 30 12.91 12.55 -19.17
C ALA A 30 13.87 11.50 -18.58
N VAL A 31 13.34 10.57 -17.78
CA VAL A 31 14.16 9.50 -17.17
C VAL A 31 14.73 8.55 -18.22
N ALA A 32 13.95 8.24 -19.26
CA ALA A 32 14.43 7.38 -20.35
C ALA A 32 15.52 8.06 -21.19
N ALA A 33 15.42 9.37 -21.42
CA ALA A 33 16.45 10.15 -22.10
C ALA A 33 17.79 10.14 -21.33
N ASP A 34 17.74 10.33 -20.01
CA ASP A 34 18.93 10.28 -19.13
C ASP A 34 19.62 8.90 -19.18
N LEU A 35 18.83 7.83 -19.35
CA LEU A 35 19.31 6.44 -19.38
C LEU A 35 19.63 5.92 -20.79
N GLY A 36 19.37 6.71 -21.84
CA GLY A 36 19.55 6.28 -23.24
C GLY A 36 18.61 5.16 -23.69
N ILE A 37 17.42 5.04 -23.08
CA ILE A 37 16.41 4.03 -23.42
C ILE A 37 15.14 4.67 -23.99
N THR A 38 14.23 3.84 -24.50
CA THR A 38 12.93 4.33 -24.96
C THR A 38 11.96 4.48 -23.78
N ALA A 39 11.19 5.57 -23.77
CA ALA A 39 10.19 5.84 -22.73
C ALA A 39 9.17 4.70 -22.56
N GLU A 40 8.81 4.03 -23.67
CA GLU A 40 7.92 2.87 -23.65
C GLU A 40 8.55 1.64 -22.95
N SER A 41 9.86 1.45 -23.06
CA SER A 41 10.55 0.38 -22.32
C SER A 41 10.49 0.62 -20.82
N LEU A 42 10.81 1.85 -20.39
CA LEU A 42 10.74 2.25 -18.99
C LEU A 42 9.32 2.10 -18.45
N ARG A 43 8.31 2.60 -19.19
CA ARG A 43 6.89 2.44 -18.84
C ARG A 43 6.50 0.97 -18.68
N THR A 44 6.94 0.10 -19.58
CA THR A 44 6.64 -1.33 -19.52
C THR A 44 7.24 -1.98 -18.27
N TRP A 45 8.47 -1.61 -17.90
CA TRP A 45 9.13 -2.13 -16.70
C TRP A 45 8.47 -1.63 -15.43
N VAL A 46 8.12 -0.35 -15.34
CA VAL A 46 7.42 0.23 -14.19
C VAL A 46 6.07 -0.46 -13.97
N ARG A 47 5.28 -0.65 -15.04
CA ARG A 47 3.98 -1.35 -14.94
C ARG A 47 4.13 -2.81 -14.55
N LYS A 48 5.17 -3.49 -15.03
CA LYS A 48 5.44 -4.88 -14.66
C LYS A 48 5.84 -5.00 -13.19
N ASP A 49 6.66 -4.07 -12.70
CA ASP A 49 7.06 -4.00 -11.30
C ASP A 49 5.88 -3.66 -10.39
N GLU A 50 5.01 -2.73 -10.79
CA GLU A 50 3.74 -2.44 -10.09
C GLU A 50 2.83 -3.67 -10.02
N ALA A 51 2.70 -4.42 -11.12
CA ALA A 51 1.93 -5.65 -11.16
C ALA A 51 2.53 -6.78 -10.31
N GLN A 52 3.84 -6.78 -10.06
CA GLN A 52 4.54 -7.73 -9.19
C GLN A 52 4.55 -7.29 -7.72
N ALA A 53 4.55 -5.99 -7.44
CA ALA A 53 4.47 -5.42 -6.10
C ALA A 53 3.08 -5.56 -5.49
N VAL A 54 2.03 -5.65 -6.31
CA VAL A 54 0.73 -6.16 -5.87
C VAL A 54 0.83 -7.68 -5.81
N PRO A 55 0.75 -8.32 -4.62
CA PRO A 55 0.78 -9.78 -4.54
C PRO A 55 -0.30 -10.35 -5.44
N GLU A 56 0.06 -11.36 -6.23
CA GLU A 56 -0.79 -12.11 -7.14
C GLU A 56 -2.10 -12.54 -6.45
N GLY A 57 -3.12 -11.68 -6.52
CA GLY A 57 -4.42 -11.89 -5.89
C GLY A 57 -5.56 -11.17 -6.60
N ARG A 58 -5.31 -10.58 -7.77
CA ARG A 58 -6.33 -9.89 -8.56
C ARG A 58 -6.35 -10.29 -10.03
N ALA A 59 -6.14 -11.59 -10.28
CA ALA A 59 -6.54 -12.23 -11.53
C ALA A 59 -8.02 -12.66 -11.53
N GLY A 60 -8.81 -12.26 -10.51
CA GLY A 60 -10.26 -12.37 -10.48
C GLY A 60 -10.85 -11.08 -9.92
N SER A 61 -11.68 -10.43 -10.72
CA SER A 61 -12.30 -9.13 -10.43
C SER A 61 -13.13 -9.14 -9.14
N VAL A 62 -12.61 -8.53 -8.08
CA VAL A 62 -13.43 -7.82 -7.10
C VAL A 62 -13.27 -6.35 -7.46
N SER A 63 -14.37 -5.70 -7.85
CA SER A 63 -14.36 -4.29 -8.24
C SER A 63 -13.77 -3.46 -7.10
N ALA A 64 -13.01 -2.41 -7.40
CA ALA A 64 -12.50 -1.48 -6.38
C ALA A 64 -13.62 -0.95 -5.46
N ALA A 65 -14.87 -0.92 -5.95
CA ALA A 65 -16.05 -0.58 -5.17
C ALA A 65 -16.42 -1.63 -4.10
N GLU A 66 -16.25 -2.92 -4.39
CA GLU A 66 -16.55 -4.02 -3.47
C GLU A 66 -15.48 -4.11 -2.37
N GLU A 67 -14.21 -3.92 -2.73
CA GLU A 67 -13.13 -3.83 -1.74
C GLU A 67 -13.30 -2.60 -0.84
N LEU A 68 -13.67 -1.44 -1.40
CA LEU A 68 -14.00 -0.25 -0.62
C LEU A 68 -15.19 -0.51 0.33
N GLY A 69 -16.20 -1.25 -0.13
CA GLY A 69 -17.34 -1.66 0.70
C GLY A 69 -16.91 -2.56 1.86
N ARG A 70 -16.09 -3.58 1.58
CA ARG A 70 -15.54 -4.47 2.61
C ARG A 70 -14.69 -3.70 3.63
N LEU A 71 -13.79 -2.84 3.17
CA LEU A 71 -12.92 -2.04 4.03
C LEU A 71 -13.71 -1.06 4.90
N ARG A 72 -14.79 -0.46 4.38
CA ARG A 72 -15.70 0.39 5.17
C ARG A 72 -16.44 -0.41 6.24
N ALA A 73 -16.92 -1.60 5.90
CA ALA A 73 -17.59 -2.48 6.88
C ALA A 73 -16.63 -2.92 7.99
N GLU A 74 -15.38 -3.25 7.63
CA GLU A 74 -14.35 -3.63 8.58
C GLU A 74 -13.94 -2.45 9.48
N ASN A 75 -13.75 -1.25 8.92
CA ASN A 75 -13.52 -0.04 9.70
C ASN A 75 -14.65 0.24 10.69
N ALA A 76 -15.92 0.13 10.26
CA ALA A 76 -17.06 0.33 11.12
C ALA A 76 -17.11 -0.67 12.29
N ARG A 77 -16.74 -1.94 12.03
CA ARG A 77 -16.65 -2.97 13.07
C ARG A 77 -15.54 -2.66 14.08
N LEU A 78 -14.36 -2.25 13.60
CA LEU A 78 -13.23 -1.91 14.46
C LEU A 78 -13.55 -0.70 15.34
N LEU A 79 -14.19 0.34 14.80
CA LEU A 79 -14.61 1.51 15.55
C LEU A 79 -15.65 1.18 16.64
N LYS A 80 -16.55 0.23 16.39
CA LYS A 80 -17.49 -0.26 17.41
C LYS A 80 -16.75 -0.98 18.53
N ALA A 81 -15.87 -1.92 18.18
CA ALA A 81 -15.07 -2.64 19.16
C ALA A 81 -14.24 -1.66 20.00
N GLU A 82 -13.57 -0.69 19.38
CA GLU A 82 -12.77 0.30 20.09
C GLU A 82 -13.60 1.10 21.11
N GLN A 83 -14.84 1.47 20.77
CA GLN A 83 -15.73 2.16 21.70
C GLN A 83 -16.10 1.27 22.89
N GLU A 84 -16.41 -0.01 22.66
CA GLU A 84 -16.71 -0.97 23.73
C GLU A 84 -15.50 -1.13 24.67
N TRP A 85 -14.30 -1.34 24.12
CA TRP A 85 -13.06 -1.43 24.88
C TRP A 85 -12.78 -0.17 25.71
N ARG A 86 -13.06 1.02 25.15
CA ARG A 86 -12.90 2.29 25.88
C ARG A 86 -13.86 2.40 27.06
N LEU A 87 -15.12 2.01 26.88
CA LEU A 87 -16.13 2.02 27.94
C LEU A 87 -15.77 1.06 29.07
N GLU A 88 -15.38 -0.19 28.73
CA GLU A 88 -14.93 -1.18 29.72
C GLU A 88 -13.74 -0.67 30.52
N ARG A 89 -12.73 -0.11 29.83
CA ARG A 89 -11.55 0.46 30.49
C ARG A 89 -11.90 1.62 31.41
N GLU A 90 -12.89 2.44 31.06
CA GLU A 90 -13.35 3.53 31.92
C GLU A 90 -14.10 3.00 33.15
N ILE A 91 -14.94 1.99 33.01
CA ILE A 91 -15.60 1.32 34.14
C ILE A 91 -14.56 0.73 35.08
N LEU A 92 -13.58 -0.02 34.56
CA LEU A 92 -12.50 -0.60 35.35
C LEU A 92 -11.69 0.49 36.07
N ARG A 93 -11.38 1.60 35.40
CA ARG A 93 -10.68 2.72 36.02
C ARG A 93 -11.49 3.35 37.15
N ARG A 94 -12.80 3.55 36.96
CA ARG A 94 -13.69 4.10 38.00
C ARG A 94 -13.80 3.15 39.20
N ALA A 95 -13.93 1.85 38.95
CA ALA A 95 -13.95 0.83 40.00
C ALA A 95 -12.63 0.81 40.78
N ALA A 96 -11.48 0.81 40.09
CA ALA A 96 -10.17 0.87 40.74
C ALA A 96 -10.00 2.14 41.59
N ALA A 97 -10.46 3.29 41.12
CA ALA A 97 -10.44 4.55 41.87
C ALA A 97 -11.36 4.52 43.11
N TYR A 98 -12.52 3.88 43.01
CA TYR A 98 -13.42 3.68 44.15
C TYR A 98 -12.78 2.77 45.21
N PHE A 99 -12.25 1.61 44.82
CA PHE A 99 -11.58 0.70 45.75
C PHE A 99 -10.33 1.34 46.38
N ALA A 100 -9.53 2.10 45.63
CA ALA A 100 -8.38 2.81 46.19
C ALA A 100 -8.75 3.88 47.24
N ARG A 101 -10.00 4.37 47.24
CA ARG A 101 -10.51 5.30 48.25
C ARG A 101 -11.06 4.59 49.49
N GLU A 102 -11.71 3.43 49.32
CA GLU A 102 -12.27 2.63 50.44
C GLU A 102 -11.19 1.91 51.27
N VAL A 103 -10.02 1.63 50.70
CA VAL A 103 -8.90 0.95 51.40
C VAL A 103 -8.01 1.93 52.19
N LYS A 104 -8.43 3.19 52.33
CA LYS A 104 -7.69 4.26 53.03
C LYS A 104 -8.42 4.68 54.30
#